data_AF-A0A7C1AM53-F1
#
_entry.id   AF-A0A7C1AM53-F1
#
_cell.length_a   1.000
_cell.length_b   1.000
_cell.length_c   1.000
_cell.angle_alpha   90.00
_cell.angle_beta   90.00
_cell.angle_gamma   90.00
#
_symmetry.space_group_name_H-M   'P 1'
#
loop_
_entity.id
_entity.type
_entity.pdbx_description
1 polymer ?
#
loop_
_entity_poly.entity_id
_entity_poly.type
_entity_poly.pdbx_seq_one_letter_code
_entity_poly.pdbx_strand_id
1 'polypeptide(L)'
;MNPFVTTAIGSLPFTDPDQAVELNLQYLDIPCWPQLPRLSFLENMYAQFCEGFPGIVIDEFRKKIYVNEDFSQQEKFFQAVVDNDYEYFKISENYARGLYAFVKKAKRKKIIKGQITGPVSFGLSITQENGKAIFYNEQLREIVIKHLSMKAIWQYRFLKQIAPEVVIFIDEPYLSSIGSGFLTISETDIQNSLSEVVNIL
;
A
#
# COMPACT_ATOMS: atom_id res chain seq x y z
N MET A 1 -23.80 -9.54 -12.21
CA MET A 1 -22.88 -10.34 -11.36
C MET A 1 -23.71 -11.29 -10.52
N ASN A 2 -23.15 -12.42 -10.09
CA ASN A 2 -23.78 -13.28 -9.08
C ASN A 2 -24.02 -12.43 -7.81
N PRO A 3 -25.16 -12.52 -7.11
CA PRO A 3 -25.40 -11.80 -5.86
C PRO A 3 -24.39 -12.09 -4.74
N PHE A 4 -23.63 -13.19 -4.83
CA PHE A 4 -22.61 -13.57 -3.84
C PHE A 4 -21.23 -13.76 -4.49
N VAL A 5 -20.66 -12.69 -5.03
CA VAL A 5 -19.30 -12.72 -5.59
C VAL A 5 -18.25 -12.94 -4.50
N THR A 6 -17.26 -13.76 -4.81
CA THR A 6 -16.14 -14.10 -3.94
C THR A 6 -14.91 -13.22 -4.23
N THR A 7 -14.23 -12.78 -3.17
CA THR A 7 -12.92 -12.12 -3.21
C THR A 7 -12.12 -12.47 -1.95
N ALA A 8 -10.89 -11.99 -1.85
CA ALA A 8 -10.03 -12.21 -0.68
C ALA A 8 -9.53 -10.87 -0.10
N ILE A 9 -9.05 -10.90 1.15
CA ILE A 9 -8.49 -9.72 1.83
C ILE A 9 -7.19 -9.29 1.15
N GLY A 10 -6.29 -10.22 0.82
CA GLY A 10 -5.12 -9.93 -0.02
C GLY A 10 -3.92 -10.81 0.29
N SER A 11 -3.53 -10.89 1.56
CA SER A 11 -2.36 -11.66 1.99
C SER A 11 -2.58 -13.17 1.95
N LEU A 12 -1.54 -13.91 1.55
CA LEU A 12 -1.53 -15.37 1.59
C LEU A 12 -0.19 -15.90 2.12
N PRO A 13 -0.17 -17.05 2.82
CA PRO A 13 1.03 -17.58 3.47
C PRO A 13 1.96 -18.37 2.51
N PHE A 14 1.99 -17.99 1.23
CA PHE A 14 2.83 -18.63 0.21
C PHE A 14 4.21 -17.97 0.09
N THR A 15 5.16 -18.77 -0.39
CA THR A 15 6.50 -18.34 -0.80
C THR A 15 6.69 -18.43 -2.33
N ASP A 16 5.77 -19.07 -3.03
CA ASP A 16 5.72 -19.14 -4.49
C ASP A 16 4.60 -18.22 -5.01
N PRO A 17 4.93 -17.10 -5.68
CA PRO A 17 3.93 -16.20 -6.25
C PRO A 17 3.02 -16.86 -7.29
N ASP A 18 3.54 -17.81 -8.06
CA ASP A 18 2.80 -18.43 -9.14
C ASP A 18 1.67 -19.31 -8.61
N GLN A 19 1.94 -20.08 -7.56
CA GLN A 19 0.95 -20.90 -6.85
C GLN A 19 -0.14 -20.03 -6.20
N ALA A 20 0.27 -18.94 -5.54
CA ALA A 20 -0.66 -18.02 -4.88
C ALA A 20 -1.65 -17.39 -5.88
N VAL A 21 -1.13 -16.97 -7.04
CA VAL A 21 -1.94 -16.37 -8.12
C VAL A 21 -2.89 -17.40 -8.73
N GLU A 22 -2.44 -18.63 -8.97
CA GLU A 22 -3.28 -19.70 -9.53
C GLU A 22 -4.49 -19.99 -8.63
N LEU A 23 -4.28 -20.09 -7.32
CA LEU A 23 -5.37 -20.26 -6.35
C LEU A 23 -6.35 -19.08 -6.38
N ASN A 24 -5.87 -17.84 -6.38
CA ASN A 24 -6.74 -16.67 -6.47
C ASN A 24 -7.58 -16.67 -7.75
N LEU A 25 -6.98 -17.01 -8.90
CA LEU A 25 -7.67 -17.01 -10.18
C LEU A 25 -8.67 -18.16 -10.34
N GLN A 26 -8.41 -19.29 -9.67
CA GLN A 26 -9.25 -20.49 -9.68
C GLN A 26 -10.51 -20.32 -8.82
N TYR A 27 -10.40 -19.70 -7.63
CA TYR A 27 -11.46 -19.72 -6.63
C TYR A 27 -12.22 -18.40 -6.44
N LEU A 28 -11.71 -17.28 -6.97
CA LEU A 28 -12.33 -15.96 -6.76
C LEU A 28 -13.03 -15.43 -8.02
N ASP A 29 -14.24 -14.92 -7.83
CA ASP A 29 -14.98 -14.17 -8.86
C ASP A 29 -14.30 -12.82 -9.15
N ILE A 30 -13.86 -12.14 -8.09
CA ILE A 30 -13.06 -10.91 -8.12
C ILE A 30 -11.68 -11.23 -7.56
N PRO A 31 -10.75 -11.69 -8.40
CA PRO A 31 -9.42 -12.06 -7.95
C PRO A 31 -8.62 -10.81 -7.56
N CYS A 32 -7.83 -10.92 -6.50
CA CYS A 32 -6.86 -9.91 -6.08
C CYS A 32 -5.44 -10.41 -6.32
N TRP A 33 -4.49 -9.50 -6.51
CA TRP A 33 -3.08 -9.88 -6.47
C TRP A 33 -2.68 -10.25 -5.04
N PRO A 34 -1.91 -11.34 -4.81
CA PRO A 34 -1.58 -11.78 -3.47
C PRO A 34 -0.40 -10.98 -2.88
N GLN A 35 -0.51 -10.56 -1.62
CA GLN A 35 0.64 -10.11 -0.83
C GLN A 35 1.30 -11.32 -0.15
N LEU A 36 2.63 -11.41 -0.21
CA LEU A 36 3.37 -12.62 0.20
C LEU A 36 4.34 -12.33 1.35
N PRO A 37 3.88 -11.93 2.55
CA PRO A 37 4.76 -11.51 3.65
C PRO A 37 5.64 -12.64 4.20
N ARG A 38 5.36 -13.91 3.86
CA ARG A 38 6.24 -15.05 4.18
C ARG A 38 7.45 -15.15 3.23
N LEU A 39 7.33 -14.60 2.02
CA LEU A 39 8.37 -14.62 1.00
C LEU A 39 9.48 -13.61 1.30
N SER A 40 9.11 -12.40 1.69
CA SER A 40 10.06 -11.32 1.99
C SER A 40 9.46 -10.34 3.00
N PHE A 41 10.32 -9.70 3.81
CA PHE A 41 9.87 -8.58 4.64
C PHE A 41 9.41 -7.39 3.79
N LEU A 42 9.95 -7.21 2.59
CA LEU A 42 9.50 -6.18 1.65
C LEU A 42 8.05 -6.39 1.17
N GLU A 43 7.51 -7.60 1.29
CA GLU A 43 6.11 -7.92 0.97
C GLU A 43 5.17 -7.74 2.18
N ASN A 44 5.71 -7.32 3.33
CA ASN A 44 4.90 -6.91 4.47
C ASN A 44 4.07 -5.68 4.09
N MET A 45 2.82 -5.60 4.58
CA MET A 45 1.90 -4.53 4.22
C MET A 45 2.42 -3.10 4.49
N TYR A 46 3.38 -2.90 5.38
CA TYR A 46 3.97 -1.57 5.61
C TYR A 46 5.21 -1.37 4.74
N ALA A 47 6.14 -2.34 4.73
CA ALA A 47 7.37 -2.28 3.94
C ALA A 47 7.09 -2.19 2.43
N GLN A 48 6.06 -2.90 1.95
CA GLN A 48 5.69 -2.95 0.54
C GLN A 48 5.41 -1.59 -0.08
N PHE A 49 4.74 -0.72 0.68
CA PHE A 49 4.39 0.62 0.20
C PHE A 49 5.43 1.68 0.60
N CYS A 50 6.56 1.30 1.20
CA CYS A 50 7.64 2.22 1.55
C CYS A 50 8.53 2.60 0.37
N GLU A 51 8.58 1.82 -0.71
CA GLU A 51 9.47 2.09 -1.84
C GLU A 51 9.23 3.48 -2.44
N GLY A 52 10.28 4.31 -2.47
CA GLY A 52 10.23 5.70 -2.95
C GLY A 52 9.78 6.74 -1.92
N PHE A 53 9.49 6.34 -0.67
CA PHE A 53 9.18 7.29 0.40
C PHE A 53 10.45 8.07 0.81
N PRO A 54 10.42 9.40 0.91
CA PRO A 54 11.61 10.21 1.14
C PRO A 54 12.19 9.94 2.53
N GLY A 55 13.49 9.64 2.56
CA GLY A 55 14.22 9.36 3.82
C GLY A 55 13.90 8.00 4.46
N ILE A 56 13.21 7.12 3.74
CA ILE A 56 12.86 5.80 4.29
C ILE A 56 14.09 4.91 4.44
N VAL A 57 14.15 4.22 5.58
CA VAL A 57 15.15 3.20 5.86
C VAL A 57 14.44 1.91 6.25
N ILE A 58 14.75 0.83 5.55
CA ILE A 58 14.22 -0.51 5.80
C ILE A 58 15.35 -1.39 6.31
N ASP A 59 15.27 -1.78 7.59
CA ASP A 59 16.15 -2.78 8.20
C ASP A 59 15.46 -4.14 8.11
N GLU A 60 15.72 -4.87 7.04
CA GLU A 60 15.12 -6.20 6.79
C GLU A 60 15.53 -7.24 7.85
N PHE A 61 16.74 -7.10 8.42
CA PHE A 61 17.25 -8.02 9.44
C PHE A 61 16.48 -7.86 10.75
N ARG A 62 16.27 -6.62 11.19
CA ARG A 62 15.52 -6.30 12.41
C ARG A 62 14.02 -6.15 12.17
N LYS A 63 13.57 -6.23 10.90
CA LYS A 63 12.18 -5.99 10.47
C LYS A 63 11.65 -4.64 10.96
N LYS A 64 12.48 -3.60 10.81
CA LYS A 64 12.14 -2.22 11.22
C LYS A 64 12.07 -1.31 10.02
N ILE A 65 11.19 -0.31 10.13
CA ILE A 65 11.02 0.74 9.14
C ILE A 65 11.06 2.06 9.89
N TYR A 66 11.93 2.97 9.46
CA TYR A 66 11.99 4.31 10.03
C TYR A 66 12.38 5.34 8.98
N VAL A 67 12.10 6.60 9.26
CA VAL A 67 12.45 7.73 8.41
C VAL A 67 13.64 8.46 9.04
N ASN A 68 14.70 8.65 8.27
CA ASN A 68 15.78 9.55 8.64
C ASN A 68 15.36 10.99 8.32
N GLU A 69 15.85 11.96 9.10
CA GLU A 69 15.55 13.38 8.86
C GLU A 69 16.43 13.97 7.74
N ASP A 70 16.57 13.24 6.63
CA ASP A 70 17.25 13.72 5.42
C ASP A 70 16.22 14.33 4.46
N PHE A 71 16.16 15.66 4.46
CA PHE A 71 15.24 16.44 3.65
C PHE A 71 15.65 16.52 2.16
N SER A 72 16.81 16.00 1.77
CA SER A 72 17.33 16.13 0.39
C SER A 72 16.45 15.46 -0.66
N GLN A 73 15.66 14.47 -0.27
CA GLN A 73 14.78 13.72 -1.18
C GLN A 73 13.38 14.34 -1.31
N GLN A 74 13.00 15.25 -0.41
CA GLN A 74 11.63 15.79 -0.37
C GLN A 74 11.31 16.68 -1.57
N GLU A 75 12.27 17.51 -2.03
CA GLU A 75 12.04 18.37 -3.20
C GLU A 75 11.69 17.54 -4.44
N LYS A 76 12.48 16.48 -4.71
CA LYS A 76 12.22 15.57 -5.82
C LYS A 76 10.89 14.83 -5.67
N PHE A 77 10.56 14.41 -4.45
CA PHE A 77 9.27 13.76 -4.16
C PHE A 77 8.09 14.68 -4.48
N PHE A 78 8.09 15.91 -3.96
CA PHE A 78 6.99 16.86 -4.19
C PHE A 78 6.91 17.29 -5.66
N GLN A 79 8.05 17.43 -6.35
CA GLN A 79 8.04 17.66 -7.79
C GLN A 79 7.36 16.52 -8.55
N ALA A 80 7.66 15.25 -8.21
CA ALA A 80 6.99 14.10 -8.80
C ALA A 80 5.48 14.07 -8.51
N VAL A 81 5.05 14.50 -7.32
CA VAL A 81 3.62 14.67 -6.98
C VAL A 81 2.97 15.73 -7.89
N VAL A 82 3.58 16.90 -8.02
CA VAL A 82 3.06 18.02 -8.84
C VAL A 82 2.96 17.62 -10.32
N ASP A 83 3.99 16.93 -10.83
CA ASP A 83 4.07 16.51 -12.23
C ASP A 83 3.19 15.29 -12.53
N ASN A 84 2.55 14.70 -11.52
CA ASN A 84 1.84 13.43 -11.63
C ASN A 84 2.73 12.32 -12.23
N ASP A 85 4.00 12.28 -11.85
CA ASP A 85 4.95 11.24 -12.27
C ASP A 85 4.66 9.94 -11.52
N TYR A 86 3.61 9.24 -11.92
CA TYR A 86 3.17 8.00 -11.28
C TYR A 86 4.26 6.90 -11.29
N GLU A 87 5.19 6.93 -12.24
CA GLU A 87 6.28 5.95 -12.31
C GLU A 87 7.31 6.13 -11.20
N TYR A 88 7.49 7.35 -10.69
CA TYR A 88 8.25 7.59 -9.46
C TYR A 88 7.69 6.79 -8.29
N PHE A 89 6.36 6.64 -8.22
CA PHE A 89 5.65 5.98 -7.12
C PHE A 89 5.41 4.49 -7.35
N LYS A 90 5.99 3.89 -8.40
CA LYS A 90 5.77 2.47 -8.69
C LYS A 90 6.14 1.56 -7.51
N ILE A 91 5.51 0.40 -7.47
CA ILE A 91 5.91 -0.70 -6.57
C ILE A 91 6.61 -1.73 -7.44
N SER A 92 7.91 -1.92 -7.25
CA SER A 92 8.73 -2.81 -8.05
C SER A 92 8.48 -4.28 -7.72
N GLU A 93 8.90 -5.17 -8.62
CA GLU A 93 8.73 -6.62 -8.44
C GLU A 93 9.44 -7.14 -7.18
N ASN A 94 10.46 -6.44 -6.68
CA ASN A 94 11.13 -6.80 -5.44
C ASN A 94 10.25 -6.60 -4.20
N TYR A 95 9.36 -5.61 -4.23
CA TYR A 95 8.41 -5.30 -3.15
C TYR A 95 7.08 -6.04 -3.31
N ALA A 96 6.71 -6.44 -4.54
CA ALA A 96 5.40 -7.03 -4.82
C ALA A 96 5.45 -8.12 -5.90
N ARG A 97 6.19 -9.22 -5.68
CA ARG A 97 6.30 -10.33 -6.63
C ARG A 97 4.93 -10.92 -6.97
N GLY A 98 4.03 -10.97 -5.99
CA GLY A 98 2.65 -11.40 -6.20
C GLY A 98 1.87 -10.51 -7.19
N LEU A 99 2.09 -9.18 -7.17
CA LEU A 99 1.48 -8.24 -8.12
C LEU A 99 1.94 -8.51 -9.56
N TYR A 100 3.24 -8.67 -9.77
CA TYR A 100 3.79 -8.90 -11.11
C TYR A 100 3.44 -10.29 -11.66
N ALA A 101 3.47 -11.34 -10.82
CA ALA A 101 2.97 -12.66 -11.19
C ALA A 101 1.47 -12.62 -11.55
N PHE A 102 0.68 -11.87 -10.77
CA PHE A 102 -0.74 -11.70 -11.02
C PHE A 102 -1.01 -11.06 -12.37
N VAL A 103 -0.36 -9.94 -12.70
CA VAL A 103 -0.56 -9.23 -13.98
C VAL A 103 -0.21 -10.10 -15.19
N LYS A 104 0.80 -10.97 -15.06
CA LYS A 104 1.19 -11.94 -16.11
C LYS A 104 0.06 -12.94 -16.41
N LYS A 105 -0.67 -13.41 -15.38
CA LYS A 105 -1.65 -14.52 -15.48
C LYS A 105 -3.13 -14.09 -15.51
N ALA A 106 -3.50 -12.97 -14.87
CA ALA A 106 -4.88 -12.55 -14.65
C ALA A 106 -5.57 -11.90 -15.87
N LYS A 107 -5.00 -12.04 -17.07
CA LYS A 107 -5.51 -11.45 -18.31
C LYS A 107 -6.95 -11.92 -18.55
N ARG A 108 -7.82 -11.01 -19.03
CA ARG A 108 -9.23 -11.25 -19.40
C ARG A 108 -10.23 -11.35 -18.23
N LYS A 109 -9.82 -11.09 -16.98
CA LYS A 109 -10.78 -10.90 -15.88
C LYS A 109 -11.51 -9.56 -16.06
N LYS A 110 -12.82 -9.53 -15.83
CA LYS A 110 -13.63 -8.31 -16.00
C LYS A 110 -13.38 -7.31 -14.87
N ILE A 111 -13.24 -7.80 -13.66
CA ILE A 111 -12.98 -7.02 -12.47
C ILE A 111 -11.86 -7.69 -11.70
N ILE A 112 -10.94 -6.89 -11.18
CA ILE A 112 -9.87 -7.34 -10.30
C ILE A 112 -9.76 -6.39 -9.12
N LYS A 113 -9.24 -6.91 -8.01
CA LYS A 113 -8.99 -6.12 -6.82
C LYS A 113 -7.50 -5.82 -6.69
N GLY A 114 -7.19 -4.57 -6.38
CA GLY A 114 -5.93 -4.15 -5.77
C GLY A 114 -6.13 -3.76 -4.32
N GLN A 115 -5.03 -3.45 -3.64
CA GLN A 115 -5.04 -3.05 -2.24
C GLN A 115 -3.85 -2.16 -1.92
N ILE A 116 -4.05 -1.26 -0.97
CA ILE A 116 -3.03 -0.39 -0.41
C ILE A 116 -3.25 -0.22 1.09
N THR A 117 -2.18 -0.12 1.87
CA THR A 117 -2.30 0.27 3.28
C THR A 117 -2.77 1.71 3.39
N GLY A 118 -3.68 1.99 4.33
CA GLY A 118 -4.15 3.34 4.57
C GLY A 118 -3.17 4.21 5.37
N PRO A 119 -3.32 5.54 5.28
CA PRO A 119 -2.38 6.52 5.81
C PRO A 119 -2.23 6.49 7.34
N VAL A 120 -3.29 6.13 8.08
CA VAL A 120 -3.24 6.08 9.55
C VAL A 120 -2.39 4.89 9.99
N SER A 121 -2.72 3.69 9.53
CA SER A 121 -1.96 2.47 9.85
C SER A 121 -0.52 2.55 9.34
N PHE A 122 -0.31 3.09 8.14
CA PHE A 122 1.03 3.27 7.58
C PHE A 122 1.86 4.23 8.44
N GLY A 123 1.33 5.42 8.74
CA GLY A 123 2.03 6.42 9.52
C GLY A 123 2.28 6.02 10.98
N LEU A 124 1.43 5.16 11.55
CA LEU A 124 1.60 4.64 12.91
C LEU A 124 2.59 3.47 13.00
N SER A 125 2.79 2.75 11.90
CA SER A 125 3.69 1.59 11.86
C SER A 125 5.14 1.95 11.55
N ILE A 126 5.38 3.16 11.04
CA ILE A 126 6.70 3.68 10.69
C ILE A 126 7.11 4.74 11.71
N THR A 127 8.37 4.71 12.12
CA THR A 127 8.89 5.59 13.16
C THR A 127 9.91 6.60 12.64
N GLN A 128 10.11 7.69 13.37
CA GLN A 128 11.30 8.53 13.23
C GLN A 128 12.46 7.88 14.01
N GLU A 129 13.68 8.41 13.88
CA GLU A 129 14.85 7.90 14.63
C GLU A 129 14.67 7.94 16.16
N ASN A 130 13.86 8.87 16.65
CA ASN A 130 13.50 8.99 18.07
C ASN A 130 12.43 7.96 18.53
N GLY A 131 11.98 7.07 17.64
CA GLY A 131 11.00 6.02 17.92
C GLY A 131 9.54 6.47 17.90
N LYS A 132 9.24 7.76 17.71
CA LYS A 132 7.85 8.25 17.57
C LYS A 132 7.32 7.92 16.18
N ALA A 133 6.08 7.48 16.11
CA ALA A 133 5.41 7.24 14.83
C ALA A 133 5.38 8.49 13.95
N ILE A 134 5.57 8.33 12.63
CA ILE A 134 5.62 9.44 11.68
C ILE A 134 4.27 10.14 11.52
N PHE A 135 3.16 9.47 11.86
CA PHE A 135 1.81 10.05 11.80
C PHE A 135 1.64 11.28 12.72
N TYR A 136 2.41 11.36 13.81
CA TYR A 136 2.36 12.49 14.75
C TYR A 136 3.13 13.72 14.28
N ASN A 137 3.92 13.59 13.22
CA ASN A 137 4.61 14.69 12.58
C ASN A 137 3.75 15.16 11.39
N GLU A 138 3.26 16.40 11.43
CA GLU A 138 2.33 16.94 10.43
C GLU A 138 2.91 16.90 9.01
N GLN A 139 4.19 17.27 8.86
CA GLN A 139 4.87 17.25 7.56
C GLN A 139 5.03 15.82 7.03
N LEU A 140 5.45 14.87 7.89
CA LEU A 140 5.56 13.47 7.47
C LEU A 140 4.20 12.85 7.17
N ARG A 141 3.14 13.25 7.90
CA ARG A 141 1.77 12.81 7.63
C ARG A 141 1.29 13.30 6.27
N GLU A 142 1.59 14.53 5.88
CA GLU A 142 1.30 15.01 4.52
C GLU A 142 2.02 14.17 3.46
N ILE A 143 3.32 13.89 3.65
CA ILE A 143 4.10 13.02 2.76
C ILE A 143 3.47 11.62 2.67
N VAL A 144 3.05 11.03 3.79
CA VAL A 144 2.34 9.73 3.82
C VAL A 144 1.11 9.76 2.94
N ILE A 145 0.28 10.79 3.07
CA ILE A 145 -0.97 10.91 2.31
C ILE A 145 -0.64 11.02 0.81
N LYS A 146 0.24 11.94 0.40
CA LYS A 146 0.61 12.10 -1.01
C LYS A 146 1.24 10.85 -1.61
N HIS A 147 2.11 10.19 -0.85
CA HIS A 147 2.81 8.98 -1.27
C HIS A 147 1.85 7.82 -1.53
N LEU A 148 0.95 7.55 -0.58
CA LEU A 148 -0.04 6.49 -0.72
C LEU A 148 -1.06 6.79 -1.82
N SER A 149 -1.47 8.05 -1.94
CA SER A 149 -2.33 8.50 -3.05
C SER A 149 -1.70 8.20 -4.41
N MET A 150 -0.46 8.65 -4.63
CA MET A 150 0.21 8.40 -5.91
C MET A 150 0.48 6.92 -6.16
N LYS A 151 0.77 6.13 -5.12
CA LYS A 151 0.88 4.66 -5.21
C LYS A 151 -0.42 3.98 -5.59
N ALA A 152 -1.54 4.39 -5.01
CA ALA A 152 -2.85 3.85 -5.34
C ALA A 152 -3.25 4.18 -6.78
N ILE A 153 -2.98 5.40 -7.26
CA ILE A 153 -3.18 5.78 -8.66
C ILE A 153 -2.30 4.95 -9.58
N TRP A 154 -1.00 4.82 -9.27
CA TRP A 154 -0.10 3.97 -10.04
C TRP A 154 -0.61 2.52 -10.11
N GLN A 155 -0.98 1.94 -8.96
CA GLN A 155 -1.46 0.55 -8.90
C GLN A 155 -2.75 0.37 -9.70
N TYR A 156 -3.70 1.30 -9.58
CA TYR A 156 -4.92 1.30 -10.39
C TYR A 156 -4.59 1.31 -11.88
N ARG A 157 -3.72 2.24 -12.32
CA ARG A 157 -3.31 2.34 -13.73
C ARG A 157 -2.61 1.08 -14.22
N PHE A 158 -1.75 0.50 -13.40
CA PHE A 158 -1.03 -0.74 -13.72
C PHE A 158 -1.98 -1.92 -13.89
N LEU A 159 -2.95 -2.08 -12.98
CA LEU A 159 -3.97 -3.13 -13.03
C LEU A 159 -4.98 -2.89 -14.17
N LYS A 160 -5.32 -1.64 -14.48
CA LYS A 160 -6.24 -1.29 -15.58
C LYS A 160 -5.76 -1.74 -16.95
N GLN A 161 -4.45 -1.97 -17.12
CA GLN A 161 -3.87 -2.53 -18.35
C GLN A 161 -4.37 -3.94 -18.65
N ILE A 162 -4.83 -4.69 -17.66
CA ILE A 162 -5.24 -6.11 -17.82
C ILE A 162 -6.71 -6.40 -17.53
N ALA A 163 -7.43 -5.46 -16.92
CA ALA A 163 -8.86 -5.61 -16.60
C ALA A 163 -9.63 -4.29 -16.79
N PRO A 164 -10.86 -4.35 -17.32
CA PRO A 164 -11.67 -3.16 -17.52
C PRO A 164 -12.17 -2.54 -16.21
N GLU A 165 -12.37 -3.31 -15.15
CA GLU A 165 -12.74 -2.80 -13.83
C GLU A 165 -11.67 -3.13 -12.79
N VAL A 166 -11.31 -2.15 -11.97
CA VAL A 166 -10.34 -2.29 -10.88
C VAL A 166 -10.93 -1.66 -9.64
N VAL A 167 -10.95 -2.41 -8.54
CA VAL A 167 -11.34 -1.91 -7.22
C VAL A 167 -10.10 -1.89 -6.34
N ILE A 168 -9.78 -0.75 -5.74
CA ILE A 168 -8.67 -0.65 -4.78
C ILE A 168 -9.25 -0.65 -3.36
N PHE A 169 -8.79 -1.57 -2.54
CA PHE A 169 -9.08 -1.60 -1.11
C PHE A 169 -8.04 -0.76 -0.36
N ILE A 170 -8.48 -0.02 0.66
CA ILE A 170 -7.61 0.72 1.56
C ILE A 170 -7.68 0.04 2.93
N ASP A 171 -6.57 -0.57 3.33
CA ASP A 171 -6.51 -1.42 4.52
C ASP A 171 -6.01 -0.63 5.74
N GLU A 172 -6.85 -0.55 6.77
CA GLU A 172 -6.64 0.28 7.95
C GLU A 172 -6.80 -0.50 9.27
N PRO A 173 -5.93 -1.47 9.56
CA PRO A 173 -6.04 -2.30 10.77
C PRO A 173 -5.97 -1.48 12.07
N TYR A 174 -5.24 -0.36 12.11
CA TYR A 174 -5.05 0.42 13.32
C TYR A 174 -6.27 1.27 13.69
N LEU A 175 -7.24 1.46 12.77
CA LEU A 175 -8.48 2.16 13.11
C LEU A 175 -9.27 1.42 14.20
N SER A 176 -9.16 0.08 14.26
CA SER A 176 -9.77 -0.73 15.32
C SER A 176 -9.22 -0.45 16.72
N SER A 177 -8.03 0.15 16.80
CA SER A 177 -7.35 0.49 18.06
C SER A 177 -7.56 1.95 18.47
N ILE A 178 -8.25 2.76 17.68
CA ILE A 178 -8.59 4.14 18.04
C ILE A 178 -9.55 4.15 19.23
N GLY A 179 -9.33 5.05 20.17
CA GLY A 179 -10.11 5.14 21.41
C GLY A 179 -9.62 4.21 22.54
N SER A 180 -8.63 3.36 22.28
CA SER A 180 -8.05 2.45 23.29
C SER A 180 -7.19 3.14 24.36
N GLY A 181 -7.13 4.47 24.40
CA GLY A 181 -6.29 5.25 25.32
C GLY A 181 -4.79 5.27 24.96
N PHE A 182 -4.34 4.39 24.07
CA PHE A 182 -2.93 4.30 23.62
C PHE A 182 -2.60 5.20 22.42
N LEU A 183 -3.62 5.64 21.67
CA LEU A 183 -3.45 6.48 20.48
C LEU A 183 -4.08 7.85 20.72
N THR A 184 -3.24 8.89 20.81
CA THR A 184 -3.68 10.30 20.91
C THR A 184 -3.78 10.92 19.51
N ILE A 185 -4.78 10.49 18.74
CA ILE A 185 -5.02 10.98 17.37
C ILE A 185 -6.40 11.63 17.31
N SER A 186 -6.50 12.80 16.69
CA SER A 186 -7.79 13.46 16.51
C SER A 186 -8.62 12.76 15.42
N GLU A 187 -9.92 12.61 15.65
CA GLU A 187 -10.84 12.07 14.62
C GLU A 187 -10.76 12.86 13.31
N THR A 188 -10.55 14.17 13.40
CA THR A 188 -10.36 15.07 12.25
C THR A 188 -9.13 14.71 11.43
N ASP A 189 -7.97 14.46 12.07
CA ASP A 189 -6.76 14.06 11.35
C ASP A 189 -6.95 12.72 10.63
N ILE A 190 -7.64 11.77 11.26
CA ILE A 190 -7.98 10.46 10.66
C ILE A 190 -8.88 10.66 9.45
N GLN A 191 -9.98 11.40 9.61
CA GLN A 191 -10.95 11.66 8.54
C GLN A 191 -10.29 12.37 7.36
N ASN A 192 -9.49 13.40 7.62
CA ASN A 192 -8.79 14.16 6.57
C ASN A 192 -7.79 13.26 5.82
N SER A 193 -6.98 12.50 6.55
CA SER A 193 -5.99 11.59 5.95
C SER A 193 -6.65 10.55 5.04
N LEU A 194 -7.72 9.90 5.53
CA LEU A 194 -8.45 8.89 4.76
C LEU A 194 -9.18 9.48 3.56
N SER A 195 -9.87 10.61 3.74
CA SER A 195 -10.66 11.22 2.68
C SER A 195 -9.81 11.61 1.49
N GLU A 196 -8.57 12.07 1.71
CA GLU A 196 -7.69 12.42 0.62
C GLU A 196 -7.31 11.19 -0.21
N VAL A 197 -6.96 10.06 0.42
CA VAL A 197 -6.58 8.82 -0.29
C VAL A 197 -7.79 8.14 -0.95
N VAL A 198 -8.98 8.19 -0.33
CA VAL A 198 -10.20 7.57 -0.89
C VAL A 198 -10.68 8.28 -2.16
N ASN A 199 -10.52 9.60 -2.23
CA ASN A 199 -11.11 10.42 -3.30
C ASN A 199 -10.20 10.61 -4.53
N ILE A 200 -9.12 9.84 -4.67
CA ILE A 200 -8.13 10.01 -5.75
C ILE A 200 -8.44 9.26 -7.06
N LEU A 201 -9.34 8.28 -7.04
CA LEU A 201 -9.70 7.40 -8.17
C LEU A 201 -11.17 7.61 -8.57
#